data_AF-A0A8B8QWV6-F1
#
_entry.id   AF-A0A8B8QWV6-F1
#
_cell.length_a   1.000
_cell.length_b   1.000
_cell.length_c   1.000
_cell.angle_alpha   90.00
_cell.angle_beta   90.00
_cell.angle_gamma   90.00
#
_symmetry.space_group_name_H-M   'P 1'
#
loop_
_entity.id
_entity.type
_entity.pdbx_description
1 polymer ?
#
loop_
_entity_poly.entity_id
_entity_poly.type
_entity_poly.pdbx_seq_one_letter_code
_entity_poly.pdbx_strand_id
1 'polypeptide(L)'
;MKAFHEQPTEAEAKARIYRRESETGLAFFANIDLRHSKAGNWRDTLLINMAGQYYPCCPQPDLTIGIASHTVPRVITVLLQDLISGLQVKHGNEWADVTPIPGALVVNIGDLLQIMSNDEYKSVDHRALANASQEPRMSVVVFYYPSDCESPFGPFSELKWQEKPVVYRQFKVGDYLKTFHTNELDGRSPKNYFRA
;
A
#
# COMPACT_ATOMS: atom_id res chain seq x y z
N MET A 1 -0.75 25.92 -23.91
CA MET A 1 0.31 25.19 -23.18
C MET A 1 -0.23 23.80 -22.93
N LYS A 2 0.37 22.74 -23.49
CA LYS A 2 -0.12 21.37 -23.32
C LYS A 2 0.21 20.86 -21.90
N ALA A 3 -0.71 20.12 -21.29
CA ALA A 3 -0.45 19.49 -20.00
C ALA A 3 0.61 18.38 -20.15
N PHE A 4 1.33 18.07 -19.08
CA PHE A 4 2.48 17.15 -19.10
C PHE A 4 2.18 15.76 -19.70
N HIS A 5 0.96 15.25 -19.50
CA HIS A 5 0.51 13.95 -20.02
C HIS A 5 0.22 13.95 -21.53
N GLU A 6 0.06 15.12 -22.13
CA GLU A 6 -0.25 15.33 -23.55
C GLU A 6 1.02 15.52 -24.42
N GLN A 7 2.20 15.45 -23.80
CA GLN A 7 3.47 15.54 -24.52
C GLN A 7 3.84 14.18 -25.15
N PRO A 8 4.52 14.19 -26.32
CA PRO A 8 4.90 12.97 -27.03
C PRO A 8 5.63 11.97 -26.13
N THR A 9 5.34 10.70 -26.32
CA THR A 9 5.96 9.56 -25.62
C THR A 9 7.42 9.32 -26.01
N GLU A 10 8.00 10.15 -26.87
CA GLU A 10 9.39 10.04 -27.26
C GLU A 10 10.29 10.07 -26.02
N ALA A 11 11.13 9.04 -25.94
CA ALA A 11 11.86 8.63 -24.76
C ALA A 11 12.69 9.77 -24.12
N GLU A 12 13.01 10.83 -24.86
CA GLU A 12 13.90 11.89 -24.41
C GLU A 12 13.26 12.92 -23.48
N ALA A 13 11.97 13.24 -23.63
CA ALA A 13 11.32 14.26 -22.80
C ALA A 13 10.98 13.75 -21.40
N LYS A 14 10.42 12.53 -21.31
CA LYS A 14 10.05 11.91 -20.02
C LYS A 14 11.25 11.31 -19.29
N ALA A 15 12.28 10.81 -19.99
CA ALA A 15 13.50 10.27 -19.35
C ALA A 15 14.42 11.36 -18.77
N ARG A 16 14.23 12.64 -19.10
CA ARG A 16 14.88 13.74 -18.39
C ARG A 16 14.34 13.92 -16.97
N ILE A 17 13.10 13.49 -16.71
CA ILE A 17 12.39 13.67 -15.44
C ILE A 17 12.41 12.37 -14.60
N TYR A 18 12.28 11.21 -15.25
CA TYR A 18 12.44 9.90 -14.64
C TYR A 18 13.86 9.38 -14.85
N ARG A 19 14.74 9.60 -13.87
CA ARG A 19 16.12 9.05 -13.85
C ARG A 19 16.33 8.19 -12.61
N ARG A 20 17.27 7.25 -12.70
CA ARG A 20 17.69 6.36 -11.59
C ARG A 20 18.81 6.95 -10.72
N GLU A 21 19.37 8.09 -11.12
CA GLU A 21 20.43 8.78 -10.38
C GLU A 21 19.84 9.57 -9.20
N SER A 22 20.51 9.52 -8.06
CA SER A 22 20.01 10.01 -6.77
C SER A 22 20.09 11.52 -6.57
N GLU A 23 20.73 12.27 -7.47
CA GLU A 23 21.12 13.65 -7.17
C GLU A 23 20.18 14.72 -7.76
N THR A 24 19.35 14.41 -8.78
CA THR A 24 18.31 15.34 -9.27
C THR A 24 17.08 14.60 -9.82
N GLY A 25 15.87 15.00 -9.39
CA GLY A 25 14.58 14.42 -9.82
C GLY A 25 13.94 13.43 -8.83
N LEU A 26 12.80 12.85 -9.20
CA LEU A 26 12.11 11.82 -8.38
C LEU A 26 12.76 10.46 -8.64
N ALA A 27 13.58 9.99 -7.70
CA ALA A 27 14.20 8.68 -7.79
C ALA A 27 13.19 7.57 -7.41
N PHE A 28 13.00 6.59 -8.29
CA PHE A 28 12.17 5.41 -8.04
C PHE A 28 13.06 4.17 -7.93
N PHE A 29 13.06 3.55 -6.75
CA PHE A 29 13.78 2.32 -6.47
C PHE A 29 12.77 1.20 -6.32
N ALA A 30 12.88 0.18 -7.17
CA ALA A 30 12.14 -1.06 -7.04
C ALA A 30 13.13 -2.22 -6.96
N ASN A 31 12.87 -3.16 -6.05
CA ASN A 31 13.67 -4.37 -5.89
C ASN A 31 13.51 -5.37 -7.06
N ILE A 32 12.75 -5.00 -8.10
CA ILE A 32 12.51 -5.82 -9.29
C ILE A 32 12.34 -4.94 -10.54
N ASP A 33 12.76 -5.44 -11.70
CA ASP A 33 12.52 -4.80 -12.99
C ASP A 33 11.07 -5.01 -13.45
N LEU A 34 10.24 -3.97 -13.26
CA LEU A 34 8.83 -3.98 -13.63
C LEU A 34 8.59 -4.10 -15.14
N ARG A 35 9.59 -3.86 -16.00
CA ARG A 35 9.45 -4.02 -17.47
C ARG A 35 9.56 -5.48 -17.93
N HIS A 36 10.27 -6.30 -17.16
CA HIS A 36 10.56 -7.70 -17.50
C HIS A 36 9.95 -8.70 -16.51
N SER A 37 9.39 -8.23 -15.39
CA SER A 37 8.72 -9.08 -14.42
C SER A 37 7.45 -9.70 -15.01
N LYS A 38 7.39 -11.04 -15.02
CA LYS A 38 6.18 -11.80 -15.40
C LYS A 38 4.99 -11.52 -14.48
N ALA A 39 5.24 -11.07 -13.25
CA ALA A 39 4.20 -10.64 -12.30
C ALA A 39 3.63 -9.24 -12.63
N GLY A 40 4.24 -8.52 -13.57
CA GLY A 40 3.84 -7.20 -14.02
C GLY A 40 3.12 -7.20 -15.37
N ASN A 41 2.29 -8.17 -15.70
CA ASN A 41 1.40 -8.05 -16.87
C ASN A 41 0.17 -7.20 -16.48
N TRP A 42 0.34 -5.88 -16.50
CA TRP A 42 -0.66 -4.88 -16.12
C TRP A 42 -1.68 -4.58 -17.23
N ARG A 43 -2.27 -5.62 -17.85
CA ARG A 43 -3.36 -5.39 -18.82
C ARG A 43 -4.60 -4.72 -18.22
N ASP A 44 -4.64 -4.56 -16.90
CA ASP A 44 -5.68 -3.86 -16.17
C ASP A 44 -5.18 -2.49 -15.67
N THR A 45 -6.04 -1.48 -15.79
CA THR A 45 -5.73 -0.14 -15.30
C THR A 45 -5.51 -0.19 -13.77
N LEU A 46 -4.52 0.54 -13.25
CA LEU A 46 -4.36 0.69 -11.81
C LEU A 46 -5.20 1.90 -11.37
N LEU A 47 -6.10 1.68 -10.42
CA LEU A 47 -6.78 2.78 -9.74
C LEU A 47 -5.90 3.30 -8.61
N ILE A 48 -5.81 4.63 -8.55
CA ILE A 48 -5.05 5.36 -7.56
C ILE A 48 -6.03 6.22 -6.77
N ASN A 49 -6.05 6.04 -5.45
CA ASN A 49 -6.78 6.90 -4.53
C ASN A 49 -5.78 7.59 -3.60
N MET A 50 -5.99 8.87 -3.31
CA MET A 50 -5.16 9.65 -2.40
C MET A 50 -6.00 10.17 -1.24
N ALA A 51 -5.49 10.04 -0.02
CA ALA A 51 -6.09 10.61 1.17
C ALA A 51 -5.07 11.43 1.96
N GLY A 52 -5.45 12.66 2.31
CA GLY A 52 -4.73 13.48 3.28
C GLY A 52 -5.21 13.17 4.69
N GLN A 53 -4.29 13.04 5.63
CA GLN A 53 -4.55 12.76 7.03
C GLN A 53 -3.94 13.87 7.89
N TYR A 54 -4.73 14.39 8.80
CA TYR A 54 -4.36 15.44 9.74
C TYR A 54 -4.60 14.97 11.17
N TYR A 55 -3.55 14.97 11.97
CA TYR A 55 -3.54 14.51 13.35
C TYR A 55 -3.27 15.70 14.27
N PRO A 56 -4.32 16.32 14.85
CA PRO A 56 -4.15 17.47 15.73
C PRO A 56 -3.40 17.07 17.00
N CYS A 57 -2.79 18.06 17.66
CA CYS A 57 -2.16 17.89 18.96
C CYS A 57 -3.17 17.33 19.97
N CYS A 58 -2.81 16.26 20.67
CA CYS A 58 -3.66 15.56 21.62
C CYS A 58 -3.16 15.81 23.04
N PRO A 59 -3.99 16.40 23.94
CA PRO A 59 -3.60 16.63 25.34
C PRO A 59 -3.43 15.34 26.16
N GLN A 60 -4.10 14.26 25.75
CA GLN A 60 -4.09 12.97 26.45
C GLN A 60 -3.86 11.84 25.43
N PRO A 61 -2.68 11.79 24.80
CA PRO A 61 -2.42 10.89 23.68
C PRO A 61 -2.49 9.41 24.09
N ASP A 62 -2.27 9.10 25.36
CA ASP A 62 -2.35 7.73 25.90
C ASP A 62 -3.79 7.21 26.06
N LEU A 63 -4.80 8.08 25.99
CA LEU A 63 -6.21 7.71 26.16
C LEU A 63 -6.94 7.49 24.83
N THR A 64 -6.28 7.72 23.69
CA THR A 64 -6.90 7.62 22.37
C THR A 64 -5.89 7.18 21.32
N ILE A 65 -6.34 7.06 20.07
CA ILE A 65 -5.50 6.66 18.94
C ILE A 65 -5.86 7.53 17.73
N GLY A 66 -4.88 7.82 16.88
CA GLY A 66 -5.12 8.54 15.62
C GLY A 66 -5.85 7.65 14.63
N ILE A 67 -5.30 6.47 14.35
CA ILE A 67 -5.93 5.43 13.54
C ILE A 67 -5.71 4.08 14.22
N ALA A 68 -6.80 3.35 14.43
CA ALA A 68 -6.77 2.01 15.02
C ALA A 68 -5.92 1.02 14.20
N SER A 69 -5.48 -0.07 14.85
CA SER A 69 -4.75 -1.15 14.20
C SER A 69 -5.56 -1.75 13.05
N HIS A 70 -4.98 -1.80 11.85
CA HIS A 70 -5.61 -2.39 10.68
C HIS A 70 -4.59 -2.85 9.64
N THR A 71 -5.04 -3.71 8.72
CA THR A 71 -4.39 -3.97 7.42
C THR A 71 -5.13 -3.21 6.33
N VAL A 72 -4.49 -3.01 5.16
CA VAL A 72 -5.09 -2.23 4.07
C VAL A 72 -5.55 -3.14 2.93
N PRO A 73 -6.81 -3.01 2.45
CA PRO A 73 -7.38 -3.80 1.35
C PRO A 73 -6.93 -3.31 -0.03
N ARG A 74 -5.61 -3.18 -0.23
CA ARG A 74 -4.99 -2.65 -1.45
C ARG A 74 -3.84 -3.55 -1.89
N VAL A 75 -3.19 -3.25 -3.01
CA VAL A 75 -1.99 -3.95 -3.46
C VAL A 75 -0.78 -3.38 -2.70
N ILE A 76 -0.56 -2.08 -2.84
CA ILE A 76 0.51 -1.34 -2.15
C ILE A 76 -0.07 0.00 -1.66
N THR A 77 0.45 0.51 -0.56
CA THR A 77 0.29 1.91 -0.17
C THR A 77 1.62 2.64 -0.16
N VAL A 78 1.61 3.90 -0.56
CA VAL A 78 2.75 4.80 -0.49
C VAL A 78 2.37 5.99 0.38
N LEU A 79 3.09 6.19 1.47
CA LEU A 79 2.84 7.22 2.45
C LEU A 79 3.98 8.25 2.41
N LEU A 80 3.61 9.50 2.17
CA LEU A 80 4.41 10.66 2.49
C LEU A 80 3.97 11.16 3.86
N GLN A 81 4.91 11.32 4.78
CA GLN A 81 4.65 11.87 6.11
C GLN A 81 5.61 13.03 6.39
N ASP A 82 5.20 13.93 7.27
CA ASP A 82 6.09 14.94 7.82
C ASP A 82 7.12 14.30 8.79
N LEU A 83 7.85 15.14 9.51
CA LEU A 83 8.88 14.69 10.45
C LEU A 83 8.34 14.40 11.86
N ILE A 84 7.02 14.37 12.05
CA ILE A 84 6.39 14.05 13.33
C ILE A 84 6.05 12.56 13.36
N SER A 85 6.59 11.88 14.38
CA SER A 85 6.37 10.44 14.57
C SER A 85 4.91 10.13 14.94
N GLY A 86 4.51 8.87 14.75
CA GLY A 86 3.18 8.40 15.13
C GLY A 86 2.73 7.14 14.41
N LEU A 87 3.30 6.84 13.24
CA LEU A 87 3.05 5.57 12.56
C LEU A 87 3.79 4.44 13.28
N GLN A 88 3.05 3.37 13.58
CA GLN A 88 3.59 2.11 14.08
C GLN A 88 3.17 0.94 13.18
N VAL A 89 4.09 0.00 12.99
CA VAL A 89 3.87 -1.26 12.29
C VAL A 89 4.06 -2.43 13.24
N LYS A 90 3.27 -3.49 13.07
CA LYS A 90 3.35 -4.67 13.91
C LYS A 90 4.37 -5.65 13.34
N HIS A 91 5.33 -6.07 14.18
CA HIS A 91 6.32 -7.08 13.85
C HIS A 91 6.29 -8.17 14.92
N GLY A 92 5.85 -9.38 14.55
CA GLY A 92 5.52 -10.42 15.53
C GLY A 92 4.40 -9.98 16.45
N ASN A 93 4.67 -9.95 17.76
CA ASN A 93 3.72 -9.51 18.78
C ASN A 93 3.99 -8.08 19.27
N GLU A 94 4.96 -7.38 18.67
CA GLU A 94 5.42 -6.07 19.12
C GLU A 94 5.08 -4.98 18.10
N TRP A 95 4.97 -3.75 18.59
CA TRP A 95 4.79 -2.56 17.78
C TRP A 95 6.14 -1.88 17.60
N ALA A 96 6.50 -1.61 16.35
CA ALA A 96 7.70 -0.86 16.00
C ALA A 96 7.31 0.52 15.44
N ASP A 97 7.96 1.56 15.95
CA ASP A 97 7.82 2.91 15.42
C ASP A 97 8.47 3.02 14.04
N VAL A 98 7.78 3.68 13.11
CA VAL A 98 8.35 4.04 11.81
C VAL A 98 8.90 5.46 11.92
N THR A 99 10.21 5.56 12.13
CA THR A 99 10.91 6.84 12.23
C THR A 99 10.81 7.62 10.90
N PRO A 100 10.26 8.85 10.91
CA PRO A 100 10.27 9.68 9.71
C PRO A 100 11.70 10.02 9.25
N ILE A 101 11.98 9.82 7.97
CA ILE A 101 13.27 10.17 7.36
C ILE A 101 13.01 11.28 6.32
N PRO A 102 13.71 12.41 6.37
CA PRO A 102 13.57 13.48 5.38
C PRO A 102 13.75 12.96 3.95
N GLY A 103 12.77 13.26 3.08
CA GLY A 103 12.77 12.83 1.68
C GLY A 103 12.41 11.37 1.42
N ALA A 104 12.11 10.59 2.47
CA ALA A 104 11.72 9.20 2.32
C ALA A 104 10.19 9.03 2.18
N LEU A 105 9.80 7.95 1.50
CA LEU A 105 8.43 7.46 1.44
C LEU A 105 8.35 6.13 2.19
N VAL A 106 7.24 5.91 2.89
CA VAL A 106 6.95 4.61 3.49
C VAL A 106 6.09 3.82 2.52
N VAL A 107 6.52 2.61 2.18
CA VAL A 107 5.77 1.70 1.30
C VAL A 107 5.28 0.53 2.12
N ASN A 108 3.97 0.30 2.13
CA ASN A 108 3.37 -0.85 2.82
C ASN A 108 2.71 -1.81 1.84
N ILE A 109 2.81 -3.10 2.14
CA ILE A 109 2.19 -4.19 1.40
C ILE A 109 0.74 -4.30 1.87
N GLY A 110 -0.19 -4.28 0.92
CA GLY A 110 -1.61 -4.46 1.21
C GLY A 110 -2.06 -5.92 1.04
N ASP A 111 -3.28 -6.19 1.49
CA ASP A 111 -3.86 -7.53 1.53
C ASP A 111 -3.94 -8.18 0.14
N LEU A 112 -4.21 -7.40 -0.91
CA LEU A 112 -4.31 -7.93 -2.27
C LEU A 112 -2.96 -8.43 -2.79
N LEU A 113 -1.85 -7.75 -2.42
CA LEU A 113 -0.51 -8.21 -2.79
C LEU A 113 -0.13 -9.49 -2.04
N GLN A 114 -0.49 -9.61 -0.76
CA GLN A 114 -0.31 -10.85 -0.01
C GLN A 114 -1.07 -12.03 -0.64
N ILE A 115 -2.29 -11.80 -1.10
CA ILE A 115 -3.11 -12.82 -1.76
C ILE A 115 -2.52 -13.23 -3.12
N MET A 116 -2.22 -12.27 -4.00
CA MET A 116 -1.67 -12.59 -5.34
C MET A 116 -0.29 -13.26 -5.28
N SER A 117 0.47 -12.97 -4.22
CA SER A 117 1.76 -13.57 -3.96
C SER A 117 1.68 -14.86 -3.14
N ASN A 118 0.48 -15.40 -2.93
CA ASN A 118 0.26 -16.64 -2.17
C ASN A 118 1.03 -16.67 -0.84
N ASP A 119 0.88 -15.61 -0.05
CA ASP A 119 1.51 -15.46 1.27
C ASP A 119 3.04 -15.28 1.27
N GLU A 120 3.69 -15.03 0.11
CA GLU A 120 5.10 -14.66 0.04
C GLU A 120 5.37 -13.26 0.61
N TYR A 121 4.49 -12.31 0.30
CA TYR A 121 4.49 -10.98 0.90
C TYR A 121 3.43 -10.87 1.99
N LYS A 122 3.73 -10.19 3.09
CA LYS A 122 2.83 -10.05 4.23
C LYS A 122 2.31 -8.63 4.37
N SER A 123 1.00 -8.48 4.36
CA SER A 123 0.30 -7.28 4.77
C SER A 123 0.19 -7.28 6.29
N VAL A 124 0.85 -6.31 6.92
CA VAL A 124 1.00 -6.21 8.37
C VAL A 124 0.05 -5.18 8.96
N ASP A 125 -0.38 -5.44 10.20
CA ASP A 125 -1.11 -4.47 10.98
C ASP A 125 -0.26 -3.22 11.18
N HIS A 126 -0.88 -2.06 11.01
CA HIS A 126 -0.30 -0.76 11.32
C HIS A 126 -1.34 0.13 11.98
N ARG A 127 -0.86 1.09 12.75
CA ARG A 127 -1.68 2.06 13.48
C ARG A 127 -1.01 3.42 13.48
N ALA A 128 -1.79 4.47 13.70
CA ALA A 128 -1.26 5.80 13.93
C ALA A 128 -1.61 6.21 15.36
N LEU A 129 -0.61 6.49 16.20
CA LEU A 129 -0.82 6.97 17.55
C LEU A 129 -1.48 8.36 17.54
N ALA A 130 -2.17 8.69 18.63
CA ALA A 130 -2.60 10.06 18.84
C ALA A 130 -1.37 10.97 18.96
N ASN A 131 -1.44 12.15 18.37
CA ASN A 131 -0.27 13.02 18.26
C ASN A 131 0.05 13.68 19.61
N ALA A 132 1.16 13.29 20.23
CA ALA A 132 1.65 13.87 21.48
C ALA A 132 2.48 15.16 21.29
N SER A 133 2.78 15.54 20.05
CA SER A 133 3.55 16.75 19.73
C SER A 133 2.75 18.03 19.96
N GLN A 134 3.46 19.16 20.09
CA GLN A 134 2.86 20.50 20.11
C GLN A 134 2.47 21.00 18.71
N GLU A 135 2.98 20.35 17.66
CA GLU A 135 2.66 20.65 16.27
C GLU A 135 1.79 19.54 15.65
N PRO A 136 0.88 19.85 14.71
CA PRO A 136 0.04 18.86 14.07
C PRO A 136 0.84 17.95 13.14
N ARG A 137 0.58 16.65 13.21
CA ARG A 137 1.14 15.67 12.27
C ARG A 137 0.28 15.58 11.02
N MET A 138 0.91 15.55 9.85
CA MET A 138 0.26 15.40 8.56
C MET A 138 0.89 14.27 7.75
N SER A 139 0.04 13.57 7.00
CA SER A 139 0.51 12.60 6.02
C SER A 139 -0.42 12.50 4.83
N VAL A 140 0.13 12.15 3.66
CA VAL A 140 -0.62 11.84 2.45
C VAL A 140 -0.36 10.39 2.10
N VAL A 141 -1.42 9.61 2.00
CA VAL A 141 -1.36 8.21 1.62
C VAL A 141 -1.96 8.01 0.24
N VAL A 142 -1.26 7.24 -0.58
CA VAL A 142 -1.66 6.86 -1.93
C VAL A 142 -1.88 5.35 -1.96
N PHE A 143 -3.07 4.94 -2.39
CA PHE A 143 -3.53 3.56 -2.43
C PHE A 143 -3.57 3.06 -3.87
N TYR A 144 -2.95 1.91 -4.13
CA TYR A 144 -2.94 1.25 -5.44
C TYR A 144 -3.79 -0.02 -5.42
N TYR A 145 -4.72 -0.16 -6.36
CA TYR A 145 -5.54 -1.37 -6.48
C TYR A 145 -5.99 -1.61 -7.93
N PRO A 146 -6.41 -2.85 -8.28
CA PRO A 146 -6.87 -3.17 -9.63
C PRO A 146 -8.11 -2.36 -10.00
N SER A 147 -8.18 -1.85 -11.25
CA SER A 147 -9.41 -1.24 -11.77
C SER A 147 -10.50 -2.26 -12.00
N ASP A 148 -10.12 -3.46 -12.43
CA ASP A 148 -11.04 -4.56 -12.58
C ASP A 148 -11.33 -5.17 -11.21
N CYS A 149 -12.57 -4.99 -10.76
CA CYS A 149 -13.07 -5.52 -9.51
C CYS A 149 -13.95 -6.76 -9.68
N GLU A 150 -14.26 -7.17 -10.91
CA GLU A 150 -15.24 -8.22 -11.22
C GLU A 150 -14.61 -9.51 -11.73
N SER A 151 -13.41 -9.44 -12.31
CA SER A 151 -12.67 -10.64 -12.71
C SER A 151 -12.18 -11.45 -11.50
N PRO A 152 -12.03 -12.79 -11.67
CA PRO A 152 -11.43 -13.63 -10.64
C PRO A 152 -10.03 -13.16 -10.26
N PHE A 153 -9.85 -12.83 -8.99
CA PHE A 153 -8.60 -12.41 -8.37
C PHE A 153 -8.13 -13.49 -7.40
N GLY A 154 -6.82 -13.75 -7.38
CA GLY A 154 -6.22 -14.74 -6.51
C GLY A 154 -4.71 -14.86 -6.77
N PRO A 155 -4.08 -15.93 -6.25
CA PRO A 155 -2.67 -16.23 -6.49
C PRO A 155 -2.32 -16.26 -7.98
N PHE A 156 -1.24 -15.60 -8.39
CA PHE A 156 -0.78 -15.63 -9.77
C PHE A 156 -0.34 -17.05 -10.16
N SER A 157 -0.87 -17.53 -11.28
CA SER A 157 -0.54 -18.86 -11.81
C SER A 157 0.90 -18.94 -12.35
N GLU A 158 1.46 -17.81 -12.74
CA GLU A 158 2.77 -17.63 -13.36
C GLU A 158 3.91 -17.60 -12.35
N LEU A 159 3.60 -17.25 -11.10
CA LEU A 159 4.50 -17.46 -9.99
C LEU A 159 4.53 -18.97 -9.77
N LYS A 160 5.59 -19.61 -10.26
CA LYS A 160 5.78 -21.06 -10.08
C LYS A 160 5.95 -21.32 -8.58
N TRP A 161 4.85 -21.64 -7.92
CA TRP A 161 4.79 -22.15 -6.56
C TRP A 161 5.30 -23.59 -6.56
N GLN A 162 6.57 -23.81 -6.92
CA GLN A 162 7.16 -25.13 -6.77
C GLN A 162 7.02 -25.51 -5.30
N GLU A 163 6.20 -26.52 -5.04
CA GLU A 163 5.99 -27.18 -3.74
C GLU A 163 5.09 -26.47 -2.71
N LYS A 164 4.69 -25.20 -2.88
CA LYS A 164 3.76 -24.53 -1.94
C LYS A 164 2.29 -24.76 -2.32
N PRO A 165 1.43 -25.18 -1.38
CA PRO A 165 -0.01 -25.25 -1.63
C PRO A 165 -0.59 -23.86 -1.89
N VAL A 166 -1.64 -23.81 -2.71
CA VAL A 166 -2.41 -22.58 -2.93
C VAL A 166 -3.20 -22.28 -1.65
N VAL A 167 -2.89 -21.16 -1.00
CA VAL A 167 -3.46 -20.78 0.30
C VAL A 167 -4.78 -20.01 0.15
N TYR A 168 -4.99 -19.36 -1.00
CA TYR A 168 -6.16 -18.50 -1.24
C TYR A 168 -6.97 -19.00 -2.42
N ARG A 169 -8.30 -19.04 -2.27
CA ARG A 169 -9.22 -19.27 -3.39
C ARG A 169 -9.35 -18.02 -4.27
N GLN A 170 -9.83 -18.19 -5.49
CA GLN A 170 -10.17 -17.04 -6.34
C GLN A 170 -11.47 -16.38 -5.87
N PHE A 171 -11.55 -15.04 -5.98
CA PHE A 171 -12.72 -14.24 -5.61
C PHE A 171 -12.75 -12.94 -6.41
N LYS A 172 -13.85 -12.17 -6.33
CA LYS A 172 -13.94 -10.84 -6.94
C LYS A 172 -13.44 -9.76 -5.98
N VAL A 173 -12.54 -8.88 -6.43
CA VAL A 173 -12.03 -7.77 -5.59
C VAL A 173 -13.17 -6.86 -5.13
N GLY A 174 -14.21 -6.66 -5.94
CA GLY A 174 -15.39 -5.89 -5.58
C GLY A 174 -16.11 -6.44 -4.34
N ASP A 175 -16.19 -7.77 -4.21
CA ASP A 175 -16.79 -8.41 -3.05
C ASP A 175 -15.90 -8.26 -1.82
N TYR A 176 -14.58 -8.44 -1.98
CA TYR A 176 -13.60 -8.18 -0.91
C TYR A 176 -13.71 -6.76 -0.36
N LEU A 177 -13.81 -5.76 -1.26
CA LEU A 177 -13.95 -4.37 -0.88
C LEU A 177 -15.29 -4.11 -0.20
N LYS A 178 -16.41 -4.67 -0.69
CA LYS A 178 -17.72 -4.51 -0.02
C LYS A 178 -17.67 -5.05 1.41
N THR A 179 -17.17 -6.26 1.60
CA THR A 179 -17.03 -6.87 2.93
C THR A 179 -16.15 -6.04 3.87
N PHE A 180 -15.07 -5.44 3.36
CA PHE A 180 -14.24 -4.53 4.15
C PHE A 180 -15.00 -3.28 4.62
N HIS A 181 -15.85 -2.68 3.78
CA HIS A 181 -16.57 -1.45 4.14
C HIS A 181 -17.79 -1.71 5.03
N THR A 182 -18.41 -2.89 4.97
CA THR A 182 -19.61 -3.20 5.75
C THR A 182 -19.31 -3.65 7.19
N ASN A 183 -18.04 -3.89 7.55
CA ASN A 183 -17.61 -4.38 8.87
C ASN A 183 -18.36 -5.65 9.33
N GLU A 184 -18.95 -6.43 8.41
CA GLU A 184 -19.69 -7.68 8.71
C GLU A 184 -18.78 -8.85 9.11
N LEU A 185 -17.60 -8.56 9.67
CA LEU A 185 -16.61 -9.55 10.02
C LEU A 185 -16.47 -9.62 11.53
N ASP A 186 -16.62 -10.81 12.11
CA ASP A 186 -16.54 -11.16 13.54
C ASP A 186 -15.16 -10.89 14.18
N GLY A 187 -14.61 -9.69 14.00
CA GLY A 187 -13.26 -9.31 14.41
C GLY A 187 -12.13 -9.95 13.60
N ARG A 188 -12.42 -10.70 12.52
CA ARG A 188 -11.40 -11.35 11.67
C ARG A 188 -11.03 -10.46 10.48
N SER A 189 -9.74 -10.41 10.15
CA SER A 189 -9.27 -9.70 8.95
C SER A 189 -9.90 -10.29 7.67
N PRO A 190 -10.44 -9.47 6.74
CA PRO A 190 -11.17 -9.94 5.55
C PRO A 190 -10.42 -10.98 4.72
N LYS A 191 -9.09 -10.85 4.59
CA LYS A 191 -8.24 -11.83 3.87
C LYS A 191 -8.33 -13.27 4.40
N ASN A 192 -8.65 -13.45 5.68
CA ASN A 192 -8.76 -14.80 6.27
C ASN A 192 -9.99 -15.55 5.78
N TYR A 193 -11.04 -14.86 5.32
CA TYR A 193 -12.24 -15.50 4.76
C TYR A 193 -12.01 -16.10 3.37
N PHE A 194 -10.96 -15.67 2.68
CA PHE A 194 -10.62 -16.10 1.32
C PHE A 194 -9.48 -17.13 1.29
N ARG A 195 -9.02 -17.61 2.46
CA ARG A 195 -8.16 -18.79 2.51
C ARG A 195 -8.94 -20.04 2.08
N ALA A 196 -8.25 -20.93 1.36
CA ALA A 196 -8.78 -22.20 0.86
C ALA A 196 -8.79 -23.28 1.96
#